data_AF-A0A3C2BY99-F1
#
_entry.id   AF-A0A3C2BY99-F1
#
_cell.length_a   1.000
_cell.length_b   1.000
_cell.length_c   1.000
_cell.angle_alpha   90.00
_cell.angle_beta   90.00
_cell.angle_gamma   90.00
#
_symmetry.space_group_name_H-M   'P 1'
#
loop_
_entity.id
_entity.type
_entity.pdbx_description
1 polymer ?
#
loop_
_entity_poly.entity_id
_entity_poly.type
_entity_poly.pdbx_seq_one_letter_code
_entity_poly.pdbx_strand_id
1 'polypeptide(L)' 'MKVNERNGSFDLQSHRGGRGEWTEESLAAFANSLTLGVGTLELDTHLTRDGKVIVWHDDTIQSNKCIDTAPATPGDPA' A
#
# COMPACT_ATOMS: atom_id res chain seq x y z
N MET A 1 -4.85 16.81 -12.27
CA MET A 1 -3.91 16.61 -13.39
C MET A 1 -4.59 15.69 -14.40
N LYS A 2 -4.85 16.11 -15.64
CA LYS A 2 -5.44 15.22 -16.65
C LYS A 2 -4.29 14.56 -17.40
N VAL A 3 -4.04 13.27 -17.14
CA VAL A 3 -3.06 12.50 -17.91
C VAL A 3 -3.78 11.93 -19.12
N ASN A 4 -3.30 12.30 -20.30
CA ASN A 4 -3.97 12.12 -21.59
C ASN A 4 -3.61 10.74 -22.16
N GLU A 5 -4.61 9.92 -22.49
CA GLU A 5 -4.41 8.58 -23.06
C GLU A 5 -3.89 8.67 -24.51
N ARG A 6 -2.58 8.62 -24.69
CA ARG A 6 -1.95 8.21 -25.96
C ARG A 6 -0.69 7.40 -25.65
N ASN A 7 -0.57 6.28 -26.36
CA ASN A 7 0.55 5.33 -26.33
C ASN A 7 1.90 6.07 -26.29
N GLY A 8 2.56 6.09 -25.11
CA GLY A 8 3.82 6.83 -24.87
C GLY A 8 3.80 7.94 -23.80
N SER A 9 2.73 8.11 -23.03
CA SER A 9 2.74 9.04 -21.88
C SER A 9 3.55 8.46 -20.70
N PHE A 10 4.32 9.33 -20.02
CA PHE A 10 4.99 8.98 -18.77
C PHE A 10 3.96 8.59 -17.71
N ASP A 11 4.05 7.36 -17.21
CA ASP A 11 3.22 6.87 -16.11
C ASP A 11 3.96 7.05 -14.79
N LEU A 12 3.42 7.92 -13.94
CA LEU A 12 3.93 8.10 -12.59
C LEU A 12 3.24 7.10 -11.67
N GLN A 13 4.01 6.12 -11.21
CA GLN A 13 3.54 5.07 -10.32
C GLN A 13 4.01 5.31 -8.88
N SER A 14 3.09 5.12 -7.93
CA SER A 14 3.43 5.19 -6.50
C SER A 14 3.82 3.81 -5.98
N HIS A 15 5.11 3.51 -6.01
CA HIS A 15 5.67 2.24 -5.53
C HIS A 15 5.33 2.04 -4.04
N ARG A 16 4.56 0.98 -3.76
CA ARG A 16 3.99 0.60 -2.46
C ARG A 16 3.18 1.68 -1.78
N GLY A 17 2.44 2.44 -2.60
CA GLY A 17 1.71 3.62 -2.13
C GLY A 17 2.60 4.78 -1.73
N GLY A 18 3.86 4.84 -2.20
CA GLY A 18 4.76 5.97 -1.96
C GLY A 18 5.57 5.78 -0.68
N ARG A 19 6.16 4.59 -0.52
CA ARG A 19 7.00 4.17 0.62
C ARG A 19 8.04 5.20 1.09
N GLY A 20 8.51 6.07 0.18
CA GLY A 20 9.46 7.13 0.53
C GLY A 20 8.87 8.23 1.43
N GLU A 21 7.54 8.43 1.37
CA GLU A 21 6.83 9.52 2.05
C GLU A 21 5.90 9.00 3.15
N TRP A 22 5.36 7.78 3.00
CA TRP A 22 4.39 7.19 3.92
C TRP A 22 4.68 5.73 4.22
N THR A 23 4.02 5.19 5.25
CA THR A 23 4.05 3.76 5.58
C THR A 23 3.62 2.93 4.37
N GLU A 24 4.54 2.11 3.85
CA GLU A 24 4.31 1.27 2.67
C GLU A 24 3.04 0.43 2.79
N GLU A 25 2.39 0.17 1.67
CA GLU A 25 1.27 -0.77 1.56
C GLU A 25 0.05 -0.44 2.45
N SER A 26 -0.07 0.81 2.88
CA SER A 26 -1.16 1.27 3.75
C SER A 26 -2.20 2.09 2.98
N LEU A 27 -3.46 2.03 3.44
CA LEU A 27 -4.52 2.88 2.91
C LEU A 27 -4.19 4.37 2.99
N ALA A 28 -3.47 4.79 4.04
CA ALA A 28 -3.02 6.17 4.19
C ALA A 28 -2.01 6.55 3.09
N ALA A 29 -1.05 5.68 2.77
CA ALA A 29 -0.08 5.89 1.72
C ALA A 29 -0.73 5.97 0.33
N PHE A 30 -1.68 5.07 0.04
CA PHE A 30 -2.46 5.12 -1.19
C PHE A 30 -3.30 6.41 -1.31
N ALA A 31 -4.02 6.78 -0.26
CA ALA A 31 -4.83 7.99 -0.25
C ALA A 31 -3.98 9.24 -0.49
N ASN A 32 -2.84 9.36 0.20
CA ASN A 32 -1.95 10.50 0.02
C ASN A 32 -1.27 10.48 -1.35
N SER A 33 -0.89 9.33 -1.88
CA SER A 33 -0.36 9.19 -3.24
C SER A 33 -1.32 9.72 -4.30
N LEU A 34 -2.61 9.41 -4.18
CA LEU A 34 -3.64 9.92 -5.08
C LEU A 34 -3.73 11.45 -5.04
N THR A 35 -3.48 12.07 -3.88
CA THR A 35 -3.49 13.54 -3.76
C THR A 35 -2.33 14.21 -4.52
N LEU A 36 -1.22 13.49 -4.74
CA LEU A 36 -0.09 13.95 -5.57
C LEU A 36 -0.36 13.87 -7.08
N GLY A 37 -1.46 13.23 -7.49
CA GLY A 37 -1.82 13.09 -8.91
C GLY A 37 -1.06 11.98 -9.65
N VAL A 38 -0.58 10.96 -8.92
CA VAL A 38 -0.04 9.73 -9.54
C VAL A 38 -1.10 9.09 -10.44
N GLY A 39 -0.65 8.49 -11.55
CA GLY A 39 -1.54 7.79 -12.49
C GLY A 39 -1.85 6.37 -12.04
N THR A 40 -0.89 5.73 -11.38
CA THR A 40 -0.95 4.33 -10.98
C THR A 40 -0.52 4.16 -9.52
N LEU A 41 -1.26 3.34 -8.78
CA LEU A 41 -0.84 2.83 -7.47
C LEU A 41 -0.24 1.45 -7.69
N GLU A 42 0.99 1.24 -7.22
CA GLU A 42 1.61 -0.08 -7.18
C GLU A 42 1.57 -0.61 -5.75
N LEU A 43 1.37 -1.93 -5.64
CA LEU A 43 1.24 -2.64 -4.38
C LEU A 43 1.62 -4.11 -4.55
N ASP A 44 2.20 -4.68 -3.50
CA ASP A 44 2.56 -6.09 -3.44
C ASP A 44 1.46 -6.93 -2.77
N THR A 45 1.24 -8.17 -3.22
CA THR A 45 0.19 -9.04 -2.66
C THR A 45 0.68 -10.44 -2.30
N HIS A 46 0.08 -11.01 -1.27
CA HIS A 46 0.24 -12.40 -0.85
C HIS A 46 -1.11 -13.06 -0.54
N LEU A 47 -1.11 -14.39 -0.41
CA LEU A 47 -2.30 -15.17 -0.04
C LEU A 47 -2.15 -15.74 1.38
N THR A 48 -3.13 -15.52 2.23
CA THR A 48 -3.19 -16.14 3.56
C THR A 48 -3.56 -17.61 3.48
N ARG A 49 -3.34 -18.36 4.58
CA ARG A 49 -3.71 -19.79 4.69
C ARG A 49 -5.20 -20.04 4.43
N ASP A 50 -6.07 -19.10 4.80
CA ASP A 50 -7.51 -19.17 4.58
C ASP A 50 -7.96 -18.52 3.25
N GLY A 51 -7.02 -18.26 2.33
CA GLY A 51 -7.30 -17.85 0.95
C GLY A 51 -7.68 -16.37 0.79
N LYS A 52 -7.25 -15.50 1.70
CA LYS A 52 -7.46 -14.05 1.60
C LYS A 52 -6.23 -13.39 0.96
N VAL A 53 -6.48 -12.48 0.02
CA VAL A 53 -5.41 -11.64 -0.52
C VAL A 53 -5.11 -10.54 0.49
N ILE A 54 -3.83 -10.37 0.82
CA ILE A 54 -3.33 -9.28 1.65
C ILE A 54 -2.39 -8.40 0.84
N VAL A 55 -2.23 -7.15 1.27
CA VAL A 55 -1.29 -6.20 0.70
C VAL A 55 -0.05 -6.16 1.60
N TRP A 56 1.07 -6.65 1.08
CA TRP A 56 2.32 -6.80 1.82
C TRP A 56 3.45 -7.17 0.84
N HIS A 57 4.68 -6.73 1.10
CA HIS A 57 5.82 -7.02 0.23
C HIS A 57 6.61 -8.27 0.61
N ASP A 58 7.14 -8.33 1.84
CA ASP A 58 8.13 -9.33 2.21
C ASP A 58 7.53 -10.74 2.38
N ASP A 59 8.33 -11.80 2.24
CA ASP A 59 7.81 -13.18 2.42
C ASP A 59 7.31 -13.47 3.86
N THR A 60 7.74 -12.67 4.82
CA THR A 60 7.36 -12.80 6.23
C THR A 60 6.89 -11.46 6.80
N ILE A 61 5.97 -11.54 7.77
CA ILE A 61 5.56 -10.35 8.53
C ILE A 61 6.71 -9.94 9.45
N GLN A 62 7.23 -8.74 9.23
CA GLN A 62 8.35 -8.20 9.99
C GLN A 62 7.84 -7.33 11.14
N SER A 63 8.26 -7.64 12.37
CA SER A 63 7.80 -6.93 13.57
C SER A 63 8.21 -5.46 13.63
N ASN A 64 9.22 -5.04 12.86
CA ASN A 64 9.62 -3.64 12.74
C ASN A 64 8.77 -2.84 11.73
N LYS A 65 7.96 -3.51 10.90
CA LYS A 65 7.08 -2.90 9.90
C LYS A 65 5.60 -3.02 10.28
N CYS A 66 5.21 -4.16 10.82
CA CYS A 66 3.86 -4.42 11.30
C CYS A 66 3.85 -4.33 12.83
N ILE A 67 3.85 -3.09 13.34
CA ILE A 67 3.81 -2.79 14.77
C ILE A 67 2.36 -2.46 15.13
N ASP A 68 1.82 -3.18 16.12
CA ASP A 68 0.53 -2.82 16.68
C ASP A 68 0.62 -1.47 17.40
N THR A 69 -0.32 -0.58 17.09
CA THR A 69 -0.40 0.76 17.71
C THR A 69 -1.58 0.87 18.67
N ALA A 70 -2.63 0.07 18.44
CA ALA A 70 -3.83 -0.02 19.26
C ALA A 70 -4.66 -1.23 18.78
N PRO A 71 -5.46 -1.85 19.67
CA PRO A 71 -6.33 -2.96 19.29
C PRO A 71 -7.19 -2.61 18.08
N ALA A 72 -7.23 -3.48 17.07
CA ALA A 72 -8.04 -3.24 15.87
C ALA A 72 -9.54 -3.21 16.19
N THR A 73 -9.95 -3.99 17.21
CA THR A 73 -11.30 -3.96 17.80
C THR A 73 -11.22 -4.15 19.33
N PRO A 74 -12.24 -3.74 20.10
CA PRO A 74 -12.27 -3.99 21.54
C PRO A 74 -12.16 -5.48 21.87
N GLY A 75 -11.13 -5.88 22.63
CA GLY A 75 -10.88 -7.27 23.03
C GLY A 75 -9.97 -8.07 22.09
N ASP A 76 -9.39 -7.43 21.07
CA ASP A 76 -8.37 -8.03 20.20
C ASP A 76 -7.09 -8.35 20.99
N PRO A 77 -6.54 -9.58 20.91
CA PRO A 77 -5.28 -9.93 21.56
C PRO A 77 -4.10 -9.09 21.06
N ALA A 78 -3.15 -8.83 21.97
CA ALA A 78 -1.86 -8.21 21.66
C ALA A 78 -0.86 -9.23 21.09
#